data_AF-A0A1T4UXT6-F1
#
_entry.id   AF-A0A1T4UXT6-F1
#
_cell.length_a   1.000
_cell.length_b   1.000
_cell.length_c   1.000
_cell.angle_alpha   90.00
_cell.angle_beta   90.00
_cell.angle_gamma   90.00
#
_symmetry.space_group_name_H-M   'P 1'
#
loop_
_entity.id
_entity.type
_entity.pdbx_description
1 polymer ?
#
loop_
_entity_poly.entity_id
_entity_poly.type
_entity_poly.pdbx_seq_one_letter_code
_entity_poly.pdbx_strand_id
1 'polypeptide(L)'
;MVRKRELIYPPHQRLGKYFTIAVILLAIVVLAFIVTIPQVKTLPALMGLVLIASLGIYISKVVDEHRLSFSLSDMHIQHHTRKGGWSVKWSDIREIGVPSVSQDGWHQPLPWIGIRLNNYEPFLDGISFRLASQIIMEQRGLLLSAYRRAEEPINSKLEDMMFDDKPYVTASGKVYKGLIAMLANRMSYTRELLGYDVFVSEDLLDRPLNDFVGLTRRYLASADKPPAE
;
A
#
# COMPACT_ATOMS: atom_id res chain seq x y z
N MET A 1 25.07 -17.35 4.86
CA MET A 1 24.83 -16.11 5.65
C MET A 1 23.33 -16.01 5.87
N VAL A 2 22.84 -16.24 7.09
CA VAL A 2 21.39 -16.35 7.38
C VAL A 2 20.74 -14.99 7.12
N ARG A 3 20.04 -14.83 5.99
CA ARG A 3 19.32 -13.59 5.71
C ARG A 3 18.09 -13.55 6.62
N LYS A 4 18.18 -12.63 7.57
CA LYS A 4 17.15 -12.34 8.54
C LYS A 4 15.92 -11.83 7.78
N ARG A 5 14.73 -12.32 8.15
CA ARG A 5 13.45 -11.76 7.65
C ARG A 5 13.43 -10.26 7.94
N GLU A 6 13.33 -9.43 6.91
CA GLU A 6 13.21 -7.98 7.07
C GLU A 6 11.73 -7.60 7.13
N LEU A 7 11.41 -6.76 8.11
CA LEU A 7 10.06 -6.29 8.41
C LEU A 7 10.00 -4.80 8.16
N ILE A 8 9.00 -4.36 7.41
CA ILE A 8 8.84 -2.98 6.95
C ILE A 8 7.54 -2.44 7.51
N TYR A 9 7.61 -1.24 8.08
CA TYR A 9 6.51 -0.55 8.75
C TYR A 9 6.21 0.80 8.07
N PRO A 10 4.98 1.31 8.11
CA PRO A 10 4.66 2.57 7.46
C PRO A 10 5.33 3.77 8.16
N PRO A 11 5.60 4.87 7.44
CA PRO A 11 6.48 5.95 7.90
C PRO A 11 5.83 6.84 8.98
N HIS A 12 4.49 6.92 8.98
CA HIS A 12 3.73 7.79 9.89
C HIS A 12 3.65 7.27 11.35
N GLN A 13 4.31 6.15 11.65
CA GLN A 13 4.32 5.49 12.94
C GLN A 13 4.90 6.30 14.12
N ARG A 14 5.63 7.40 13.85
CA ARG A 14 6.19 8.27 14.91
C ARG A 14 5.31 9.48 15.23
N LEU A 15 4.37 9.84 14.36
CA LEU A 15 3.56 11.05 14.50
C LEU A 15 2.59 10.98 15.69
N GLY A 16 1.96 9.84 15.96
CA GLY A 16 1.02 9.73 17.08
C GLY A 16 1.68 9.86 18.45
N LYS A 17 2.96 9.47 18.59
CA LYS A 17 3.75 9.72 19.81
C LYS A 17 3.94 11.21 20.06
N TYR A 18 4.38 11.97 19.06
CA TYR A 18 4.55 13.42 19.18
C TYR A 18 3.20 14.12 19.38
N PHE A 19 2.16 13.66 18.72
CA PHE A 19 0.80 14.18 18.88
C PHE A 19 0.26 13.93 20.31
N THR A 20 0.51 12.75 20.88
CA THR A 20 0.14 12.45 22.29
C THR A 20 0.84 13.41 23.25
N ILE A 21 2.15 13.65 23.05
CA ILE A 21 2.92 14.60 23.87
C ILE A 21 2.35 16.01 23.74
N ALA A 22 2.03 16.45 22.51
CA ALA A 22 1.44 17.76 22.25
C ALA A 22 0.07 17.93 22.94
N VAL A 23 -0.79 16.90 22.89
CA VAL A 23 -2.10 16.90 23.56
C VAL A 23 -1.94 17.03 25.08
N ILE A 24 -0.98 16.31 25.67
CA ILE A 24 -0.71 16.37 27.11
C ILE A 24 -0.18 17.76 27.50
N LEU A 25 0.78 18.32 26.75
CA LEU A 25 1.32 19.66 27.01
C LEU A 25 0.23 20.73 26.91
N LEU A 26 -0.61 20.67 25.86
CA LEU A 26 -1.73 21.58 25.70
C LEU A 26 -2.71 21.48 26.87
N ALA A 27 -3.01 20.26 27.33
CA ALA A 27 -3.90 20.05 28.46
C ALA A 27 -3.37 20.66 29.75
N ILE A 28 -2.06 20.58 30.00
CA ILE A 28 -1.40 21.20 31.15
C ILE A 28 -1.49 22.74 31.08
N VAL A 29 -1.25 23.33 29.91
CA VAL A 29 -1.37 24.79 29.71
C VAL A 29 -2.80 25.27 29.95
N VAL A 30 -3.79 24.55 29.42
CA VAL A 30 -5.21 24.87 29.62
C VAL A 30 -5.60 24.73 31.09
N LEU A 31 -5.11 23.69 31.78
CA LEU A 31 -5.34 23.50 33.22
C LEU A 31 -4.78 24.67 34.04
N ALA A 32 -3.56 25.12 33.74
CA ALA A 32 -2.95 26.28 34.41
C ALA A 32 -3.81 27.55 34.21
N PHE A 33 -4.31 27.76 33.00
CA PHE A 33 -5.16 28.92 32.68
C PHE A 33 -6.50 28.89 33.43
N ILE A 34 -7.14 27.71 33.54
CA ILE A 34 -8.37 27.51 34.30
C ILE A 34 -8.16 27.85 35.79
N VAL A 35 -7.01 27.49 36.37
CA VAL A 35 -6.70 27.78 37.79
C VAL A 35 -6.44 29.27 38.03
N THR A 36 -5.84 29.98 37.07
CA THR A 36 -5.53 31.41 37.20
C THR A 36 -6.73 32.34 37.02
N ILE A 37 -7.83 31.89 36.40
CA ILE A 37 -9.00 32.74 36.12
C ILE A 37 -10.14 32.44 37.10
N PRO A 38 -10.39 33.31 38.10
CA PRO A 38 -11.39 33.06 39.14
C PRO A 38 -12.84 33.08 38.64
N GLN A 39 -13.10 33.53 37.41
CA GLN A 39 -14.43 33.62 36.82
C GLN A 39 -14.91 32.32 36.13
N VAL A 40 -14.04 31.32 35.98
CA VAL A 40 -14.38 30.07 35.29
C VAL A 40 -15.02 29.10 36.27
N LYS A 41 -16.17 28.51 35.90
CA LYS A 41 -16.74 27.38 36.64
C LYS A 41 -15.80 26.18 36.47
N THR A 42 -15.05 25.85 37.52
CA THR A 42 -13.97 24.86 37.50
C THR A 42 -14.45 23.45 37.11
N LEU A 43 -15.61 23.02 37.62
CA LEU A 43 -16.14 21.68 37.39
C LEU A 43 -16.45 21.37 35.91
N PRO A 44 -17.28 22.16 35.18
CA PRO A 44 -17.54 21.90 33.76
C PRO A 44 -16.29 22.10 32.88
N ALA A 45 -15.39 23.01 33.26
CA ALA A 45 -14.14 23.23 32.53
C ALA A 45 -13.20 22.00 32.62
N LEU A 46 -13.09 21.39 33.80
CA LEU A 46 -12.31 20.18 34.00
C LEU A 46 -12.90 18.99 33.23
N MET A 47 -14.23 18.84 33.24
CA MET A 47 -14.91 17.78 32.46
C MET A 47 -14.64 17.93 30.95
N GLY A 48 -14.73 19.15 30.42
CA GLY A 48 -14.43 19.43 29.02
C GLY A 48 -12.97 19.11 28.66
N LEU A 49 -12.03 19.47 29.52
CA LEU A 49 -10.60 19.18 29.33
C LEU A 49 -10.33 17.66 29.26
N VAL A 50 -10.91 16.89 30.19
CA VAL A 50 -10.75 15.42 30.23
C VAL A 50 -11.34 14.76 28.99
N LEU A 51 -12.51 15.22 28.51
CA LEU A 51 -13.12 14.71 27.28
C LEU A 51 -12.25 14.98 26.05
N ILE A 52 -11.74 16.20 25.88
CA ILE A 52 -10.89 16.55 24.73
C ILE A 52 -9.56 15.79 24.79
N ALA A 53 -8.93 15.71 25.98
CA ALA A 53 -7.67 15.00 26.15
C ALA A 53 -7.83 13.49 25.89
N SER A 54 -8.89 12.86 26.41
CA SER A 54 -9.17 11.44 26.18
C SER A 54 -9.45 11.14 24.70
N LEU A 55 -10.19 12.01 24.02
CA LEU A 55 -10.41 11.89 22.56
C LEU A 55 -9.10 12.03 21.78
N GLY A 56 -8.25 13.00 22.13
CA GLY A 56 -6.94 13.20 21.51
C GLY A 56 -6.01 12.00 21.68
N ILE A 57 -5.96 11.42 22.89
CA ILE A 57 -5.20 10.19 23.17
C ILE A 57 -5.77 9.00 22.38
N TYR A 58 -7.11 8.87 22.30
CA TYR A 58 -7.75 7.82 21.53
C TYR A 58 -7.39 7.91 20.04
N ILE A 59 -7.50 9.10 19.45
CA ILE A 59 -7.10 9.35 18.04
C ILE A 59 -5.62 9.00 17.86
N SER A 60 -4.74 9.42 18.78
CA SER A 60 -3.31 9.10 18.74
C SER A 60 -3.06 7.60 18.68
N LYS A 61 -3.76 6.82 19.53
CA LYS A 61 -3.64 5.35 19.57
C LYS A 61 -4.13 4.68 18.29
N VAL A 62 -5.23 5.17 17.71
CA VAL A 62 -5.76 4.64 16.45
C VAL A 62 -4.79 4.90 15.29
N VAL A 63 -4.15 6.07 15.27
CA VAL A 63 -3.13 6.43 14.28
C VAL A 63 -1.84 5.63 14.47
N ASP A 64 -1.43 5.40 15.71
CA ASP A 64 -0.22 4.66 16.06
C ASP A 64 -0.37 3.13 15.98
N GLU A 65 -1.50 2.59 15.52
CA GLU A 65 -1.66 1.13 15.45
C GLU A 65 -0.59 0.52 14.53
N HIS A 66 0.36 -0.21 15.13
CA HIS A 66 1.54 -0.73 14.45
C HIS A 66 1.13 -1.83 13.48
N ARG A 67 1.01 -1.51 12.20
CA ARG A 67 0.72 -2.50 11.17
C ARG A 67 1.98 -2.73 10.35
N LEU A 68 2.47 -3.96 10.41
CA LEU A 68 3.48 -4.45 9.47
C LEU A 68 2.95 -4.24 8.05
N SER A 69 3.71 -3.58 7.18
CA SER A 69 3.37 -3.41 5.76
C SER A 69 3.93 -4.55 4.93
N PHE A 70 5.23 -4.84 5.07
CA PHE A 70 5.88 -5.91 4.31
C PHE A 70 6.74 -6.82 5.17
N SER A 71 6.78 -8.09 4.77
CA SER A 71 7.82 -9.04 5.18
C SER A 71 8.61 -9.47 3.96
N LEU A 72 9.93 -9.31 4.00
CA LEU A 72 10.85 -9.82 3.01
C LEU A 72 11.57 -11.04 3.58
N SER A 73 11.47 -12.17 2.90
CA SER A 73 12.22 -13.39 3.20
C SER A 73 13.08 -13.77 2.00
N ASP A 74 13.90 -14.81 2.14
CA ASP A 74 14.68 -15.32 1.01
C ASP A 74 13.83 -15.99 -0.08
N MET A 75 12.61 -16.40 0.24
CA MET A 75 11.74 -17.16 -0.67
C MET A 75 10.66 -16.29 -1.32
N HIS A 76 10.14 -15.30 -0.59
CA HIS A 76 8.98 -14.51 -1.01
C HIS A 76 8.97 -13.11 -0.39
N ILE A 77 8.21 -12.22 -1.05
CA ILE A 77 7.72 -10.95 -0.52
C ILE A 77 6.26 -11.12 -0.08
N GLN A 78 5.94 -10.63 1.11
CA GLN A 78 4.57 -10.63 1.63
C GLN A 78 4.15 -9.21 1.98
N HIS A 79 2.98 -8.82 1.50
CA HIS A 79 2.32 -7.59 1.87
C HIS A 79 1.19 -7.88 2.87
N HIS A 80 1.09 -7.08 3.92
CA HIS A 80 0.16 -7.26 5.02
C HIS A 80 -0.80 -6.06 5.09
N THR A 81 -2.11 -6.34 5.08
CA THR A 81 -3.14 -5.30 5.27
C THR A 81 -4.19 -5.74 6.28
N ARG A 82 -4.99 -4.80 6.79
CA ARG A 82 -6.12 -5.10 7.68
C ARG A 82 -7.15 -6.03 7.06
N LYS A 83 -7.31 -6.03 5.73
CA LYS A 83 -8.32 -6.83 5.02
C LYS A 83 -7.80 -8.18 4.53
N GLY A 84 -6.52 -8.46 4.72
CA GLY A 84 -5.81 -9.65 4.24
C GLY A 84 -4.49 -9.29 3.57
N GLY A 85 -3.54 -10.22 3.51
CA GLY A 85 -2.28 -10.03 2.82
C GLY A 85 -2.22 -10.82 1.51
N TRP A 86 -1.21 -10.53 0.70
CA TRP A 86 -0.80 -11.38 -0.42
C TRP A 86 0.68 -11.70 -0.29
N SER A 87 1.10 -12.83 -0.86
CA SER A 87 2.50 -13.27 -0.87
C SER A 87 2.87 -13.76 -2.26
N VAL A 88 4.05 -13.37 -2.74
CA VAL A 88 4.57 -13.78 -4.05
C VAL A 88 6.00 -14.25 -3.89
N LYS A 89 6.33 -15.42 -4.45
CA LYS A 89 7.70 -15.93 -4.47
C LYS A 89 8.55 -15.08 -5.39
N TRP A 90 9.84 -14.94 -5.06
CA TRP A 90 10.75 -14.18 -5.93
C TRP A 90 10.85 -14.78 -7.33
N SER A 91 10.77 -16.10 -7.47
CA SER A 91 10.76 -16.80 -8.77
C SER A 91 9.57 -16.46 -9.66
N ASP A 92 8.46 -16.01 -9.07
CA ASP A 92 7.23 -15.65 -9.81
C ASP A 92 7.22 -14.17 -10.21
N ILE A 93 8.25 -13.41 -9.81
CA ILE A 93 8.41 -11.99 -10.11
C ILE A 93 9.42 -11.85 -11.25
N ARG A 94 9.02 -11.12 -12.28
CA ARG A 94 9.88 -10.75 -13.40
C ARG A 94 10.70 -9.50 -13.12
N GLU A 95 10.04 -8.49 -12.57
CA GLU A 95 10.63 -7.17 -12.38
C GLU A 95 9.92 -6.42 -11.26
N ILE A 96 10.67 -5.62 -10.51
CA ILE A 96 10.15 -4.66 -9.54
C ILE A 96 10.73 -3.29 -9.88
N GLY A 97 9.89 -2.27 -9.92
CA GLY A 97 10.32 -0.93 -10.30
C GLY A 97 9.31 0.15 -9.91
N VAL A 98 9.62 1.37 -10.33
CA VAL A 98 8.73 2.52 -10.19
C VAL A 98 8.02 2.70 -11.53
N PRO A 99 6.67 2.58 -11.59
CA PRO A 99 5.93 2.85 -12.80
C PRO A 99 6.03 4.33 -13.13
N SER A 100 5.99 4.65 -14.42
CA SER A 100 6.00 6.02 -14.91
C SER A 100 4.90 6.20 -15.94
N VAL A 101 4.45 7.43 -16.08
CA VAL A 101 3.51 7.85 -17.13
C VAL A 101 4.19 8.93 -17.96
N SER A 102 3.95 8.93 -19.26
CA SER A 102 4.41 10.05 -20.07
C SER A 102 3.53 11.27 -19.82
N GLN A 103 4.16 12.43 -19.74
CA GLN A 103 3.50 13.72 -19.73
C GLN A 103 4.34 14.67 -20.57
N ASP A 104 3.77 15.18 -21.66
CA ASP A 104 4.39 16.16 -22.54
C ASP A 104 5.78 15.72 -23.08
N GLY A 105 5.94 14.42 -23.35
CA GLY A 105 7.19 13.82 -23.83
C GLY A 105 8.22 13.49 -22.73
N TRP A 106 7.88 13.70 -21.46
CA TRP A 106 8.72 13.36 -20.31
C TRP A 106 8.06 12.25 -19.46
N HIS A 107 8.85 11.28 -19.01
CA HIS A 107 8.38 10.25 -18.09
C HIS A 107 8.36 10.78 -16.65
N GLN A 108 7.18 10.86 -16.05
CA GLN A 108 7.01 11.17 -14.64
C GLN A 108 6.84 9.90 -13.81
N PRO A 109 7.68 9.66 -12.79
CA PRO A 109 7.51 8.53 -11.90
C PRO A 109 6.25 8.70 -11.04
N LEU A 110 5.54 7.60 -10.81
CA LEU A 110 4.38 7.55 -9.93
C LEU A 110 4.80 7.13 -8.51
N PRO A 111 4.08 7.61 -7.47
CA PRO A 111 4.36 7.27 -6.06
C PRO A 111 3.89 5.85 -5.70
N TRP A 112 4.25 4.87 -6.52
CA TRP A 112 3.83 3.47 -6.42
C TRP A 112 5.01 2.56 -6.71
N ILE A 113 5.04 1.39 -6.08
CA ILE A 113 5.88 0.28 -6.51
C ILE A 113 5.08 -0.55 -7.50
N GLY A 114 5.64 -0.82 -8.67
CA GLY A 114 5.13 -1.76 -9.63
C GLY A 114 5.84 -3.11 -9.49
N ILE A 115 5.06 -4.19 -9.44
CA ILE A 115 5.56 -5.58 -9.45
C ILE A 115 5.01 -6.25 -10.70
N ARG A 116 5.94 -6.76 -11.52
CA ARG A 116 5.69 -7.47 -12.76
C ARG A 116 5.82 -8.96 -12.48
N LEU A 117 4.75 -9.71 -12.65
CA LEU A 117 4.67 -11.15 -12.44
C LEU A 117 4.97 -11.92 -13.73
N ASN A 118 5.48 -13.15 -13.55
CA ASN A 118 5.65 -14.13 -14.61
C ASN A 118 4.32 -14.86 -14.90
N ASN A 119 3.58 -15.23 -13.85
CA ASN A 119 2.27 -15.85 -13.92
C ASN A 119 1.35 -15.23 -12.85
N TYR A 120 0.09 -14.96 -13.21
CA TYR A 120 -0.90 -14.43 -12.29
C TYR A 120 -1.47 -15.49 -11.35
N GLU A 121 -1.46 -16.78 -11.74
CA GLU A 121 -2.13 -17.84 -10.98
C GLU A 121 -1.72 -17.94 -9.51
N PRO A 122 -0.42 -17.99 -9.14
CA PRO A 122 -0.03 -18.09 -7.73
C PRO A 122 -0.53 -16.91 -6.89
N PHE A 123 -0.58 -15.71 -7.49
CA PHE A 123 -1.08 -14.51 -6.84
C PHE A 123 -2.62 -14.53 -6.71
N LEU A 124 -3.33 -14.86 -7.80
CA LEU A 124 -4.79 -14.90 -7.83
C LEU A 124 -5.39 -16.01 -6.97
N ASP A 125 -4.67 -17.13 -6.82
CA ASP A 125 -5.08 -18.24 -5.94
C ASP A 125 -4.85 -17.94 -4.46
N GLY A 126 -3.80 -17.17 -4.15
CA GLY A 126 -3.44 -16.82 -2.77
C GLY A 126 -4.19 -15.61 -2.22
N ILE A 127 -4.84 -14.81 -3.08
CA ILE A 127 -5.50 -13.57 -2.65
C ILE A 127 -6.92 -13.81 -2.13
N SER A 128 -7.24 -13.18 -0.99
CA SER A 128 -8.61 -13.16 -0.50
C SER A 128 -9.50 -12.23 -1.33
N PHE A 129 -10.79 -12.58 -1.48
CA PHE A 129 -11.78 -11.73 -2.15
C PHE A 129 -11.84 -10.31 -1.56
N ARG A 130 -11.72 -10.17 -0.25
CA ARG A 130 -11.75 -8.85 0.41
C ARG A 130 -10.57 -7.97 0.00
N LEU A 131 -9.38 -8.58 -0.13
CA LEU A 131 -8.19 -7.87 -0.60
C LEU A 131 -8.29 -7.55 -2.09
N ALA A 132 -8.79 -8.48 -2.91
CA ALA A 132 -9.03 -8.23 -4.34
C ALA A 132 -9.95 -7.01 -4.56
N SER A 133 -11.07 -6.95 -3.84
CA SER A 133 -11.99 -5.80 -3.89
C SER A 133 -11.31 -4.49 -3.47
N GLN A 134 -10.48 -4.53 -2.42
CA GLN A 134 -9.73 -3.36 -1.97
C GLN A 134 -8.74 -2.89 -3.04
N ILE A 135 -7.95 -3.79 -3.63
CA ILE A 135 -6.97 -3.48 -4.68
C ILE A 135 -7.67 -2.80 -5.88
N ILE A 136 -8.79 -3.39 -6.33
CA ILE A 136 -9.60 -2.86 -7.45
C ILE A 136 -10.05 -1.41 -7.18
N MET A 137 -10.41 -1.09 -5.94
CA MET A 137 -10.87 0.25 -5.55
C MET A 137 -9.71 1.23 -5.38
N GLU A 138 -8.64 0.84 -4.69
CA GLU A 138 -7.48 1.69 -4.41
C GLU A 138 -6.73 2.06 -5.69
N GLN A 139 -6.60 1.14 -6.63
CA GLN A 139 -5.91 1.36 -7.90
C GLN A 139 -6.78 2.04 -8.96
N ARG A 140 -8.03 2.41 -8.65
CA ARG A 140 -8.93 3.09 -9.60
C ARG A 140 -8.36 4.43 -10.09
N GLY A 141 -7.80 5.21 -9.16
CA GLY A 141 -7.17 6.50 -9.48
C GLY A 141 -5.90 6.34 -10.31
N LEU A 142 -5.12 5.28 -10.02
CA LEU A 142 -3.93 4.91 -10.78
C LEU A 142 -4.28 4.58 -12.23
N LEU A 143 -5.26 3.69 -12.44
CA LEU A 143 -5.71 3.29 -13.77
C LEU A 143 -6.24 4.48 -14.58
N LEU A 144 -7.06 5.33 -13.95
CA LEU A 144 -7.57 6.55 -14.60
C LEU A 144 -6.45 7.50 -15.03
N SER A 145 -5.46 7.70 -14.15
CA SER A 145 -4.34 8.59 -14.42
C SER A 145 -3.44 8.04 -15.54
N ALA A 146 -3.21 6.73 -15.54
CA ALA A 146 -2.47 6.05 -16.60
C ALA A 146 -3.19 6.12 -17.95
N TYR A 147 -4.50 5.85 -17.97
CA TYR A 147 -5.31 5.91 -19.20
C TYR A 147 -5.29 7.31 -19.82
N ARG A 148 -5.44 8.37 -19.02
CA ARG A 148 -5.46 9.76 -19.52
C ARG A 148 -4.13 10.23 -20.09
N ARG A 149 -3.04 9.59 -19.68
CA ARG A 149 -1.65 9.97 -20.02
C ARG A 149 -0.99 8.95 -20.95
N ALA A 150 -1.75 7.99 -21.47
CA ALA A 150 -1.24 7.04 -22.43
C ALA A 150 -0.93 7.76 -23.75
N GLU A 151 0.29 7.57 -24.25
CA GLU A 151 0.72 8.13 -25.53
C GLU A 151 0.10 7.38 -26.71
N GLU A 152 -0.08 6.06 -26.54
CA GLU A 152 -0.66 5.19 -27.54
C GLU A 152 -2.18 5.04 -27.35
N PRO A 153 -2.95 4.98 -28.44
CA PRO A 153 -4.38 4.74 -28.38
C PRO A 153 -4.66 3.34 -27.83
N ILE A 154 -5.40 3.29 -26.72
CA ILE A 154 -5.82 2.05 -26.08
C ILE A 154 -7.09 1.55 -26.76
N ASN A 155 -7.13 0.27 -27.11
CA ASN A 155 -8.28 -0.33 -27.81
C ASN A 155 -9.53 -0.44 -26.92
N SER A 156 -9.35 -0.58 -25.61
CA SER A 156 -10.44 -0.70 -24.64
C SER A 156 -10.87 0.67 -24.11
N LYS A 157 -12.19 0.86 -23.99
CA LYS A 157 -12.74 2.05 -23.33
C LYS A 157 -12.45 2.00 -21.83
N LEU A 158 -12.27 3.16 -21.23
CA LEU A 158 -12.03 3.29 -19.80
C LEU A 158 -13.14 2.62 -18.96
N GLU A 159 -14.41 2.76 -19.35
CA GLU A 159 -15.53 2.15 -18.63
C GLU A 159 -15.41 0.62 -18.58
N ASP A 160 -15.02 0.01 -19.71
CA ASP A 160 -14.80 -1.42 -19.81
C ASP A 160 -13.62 -1.83 -18.92
N MET A 161 -12.49 -1.11 -18.98
CA MET A 161 -11.33 -1.37 -18.13
C MET A 161 -11.65 -1.25 -16.63
N MET A 162 -12.62 -0.42 -16.27
CA MET A 162 -13.03 -0.11 -14.90
C MET A 162 -14.04 -1.09 -14.31
N PHE A 163 -14.74 -1.87 -15.14
CA PHE A 163 -15.78 -2.80 -14.70
C PHE A 163 -15.78 -4.15 -15.43
N ASP A 164 -14.67 -4.55 -16.05
CA ASP A 164 -14.56 -5.82 -16.77
C ASP A 164 -14.74 -7.04 -15.87
N ASP A 165 -15.91 -7.65 -15.89
CA ASP A 165 -16.28 -8.86 -15.14
C ASP A 165 -16.19 -10.14 -15.97
N LYS A 166 -15.68 -10.06 -17.21
CA LYS A 166 -15.53 -11.23 -18.09
C LYS A 166 -14.62 -12.27 -17.43
N PRO A 167 -14.89 -13.58 -17.64
CA PRO A 167 -14.00 -14.62 -17.17
C PRO A 167 -12.57 -14.42 -17.70
N TYR A 168 -11.59 -14.52 -16.81
CA TYR A 168 -10.18 -14.42 -17.19
C TYR A 168 -9.60 -15.82 -17.37
N VAL A 169 -8.99 -16.07 -18.53
CA VAL A 169 -8.36 -17.35 -18.86
C VAL A 169 -6.85 -17.17 -18.89
N THR A 170 -6.17 -17.95 -18.05
CA THR A 170 -4.70 -17.94 -17.95
C THR A 170 -4.06 -18.72 -19.09
N ALA A 171 -2.73 -18.60 -19.23
CA ALA A 171 -1.96 -19.38 -20.20
C ALA A 171 -2.05 -20.90 -19.99
N SER A 172 -2.31 -21.37 -18.76
CA SER A 172 -2.51 -22.79 -18.46
C SER A 172 -3.93 -23.29 -18.82
N GLY A 173 -4.84 -22.39 -19.19
CA GLY A 173 -6.26 -22.69 -19.43
C GLY A 173 -7.13 -22.60 -18.17
N LYS A 174 -6.56 -22.28 -17.00
CA LYS A 174 -7.35 -22.03 -15.79
C LYS A 174 -8.22 -20.79 -15.94
N VAL A 175 -9.50 -20.92 -15.54
CA VAL A 175 -10.52 -19.88 -15.67
C VAL A 175 -10.88 -19.29 -14.31
N TYR A 176 -10.68 -17.98 -14.16
CA TYR A 176 -11.19 -17.20 -13.03
C TYR A 176 -12.52 -16.56 -13.38
N LYS A 177 -13.39 -16.38 -12.38
CA LYS A 177 -14.72 -15.77 -12.52
C LYS A 177 -14.97 -14.73 -11.43
N GLY A 178 -15.94 -13.86 -11.66
CA GLY A 178 -16.38 -12.85 -10.71
C GLY A 178 -15.26 -11.88 -10.31
N LEU A 179 -15.17 -11.55 -9.03
CA LEU A 179 -14.24 -10.53 -8.54
C LEU A 179 -12.76 -10.82 -8.84
N ILE A 180 -12.34 -12.09 -8.82
CA ILE A 180 -10.94 -12.46 -9.11
C ILE A 180 -10.66 -12.33 -10.61
N ALA A 181 -11.64 -12.63 -11.48
CA ALA A 181 -11.51 -12.36 -12.91
C ALA A 181 -11.38 -10.85 -13.17
N MET A 182 -12.22 -10.05 -12.51
CA MET A 182 -12.14 -8.60 -12.60
C MET A 182 -10.79 -8.05 -12.18
N LEU A 183 -10.20 -8.59 -11.09
CA LEU A 183 -8.85 -8.24 -10.68
C LEU A 183 -7.82 -8.62 -11.76
N ALA A 184 -7.90 -9.84 -12.30
CA ALA A 184 -6.97 -10.32 -13.33
C ALA A 184 -7.05 -9.51 -14.64
N ASN A 185 -8.26 -9.15 -15.09
CA ASN A 185 -8.45 -8.24 -16.22
C ASN A 185 -7.84 -6.87 -15.91
N ARG A 186 -8.07 -6.32 -14.70
CA ARG A 186 -7.46 -5.05 -14.27
C ARG A 186 -5.93 -5.10 -14.23
N MET A 187 -5.36 -6.21 -13.79
CA MET A 187 -3.91 -6.43 -13.84
C MET A 187 -3.40 -6.42 -15.29
N SER A 188 -4.14 -7.01 -16.23
CA SER A 188 -3.78 -7.00 -17.65
C SER A 188 -3.80 -5.60 -18.27
N TYR A 189 -4.82 -4.79 -17.93
CA TYR A 189 -4.90 -3.41 -18.39
C TYR A 189 -3.80 -2.52 -17.80
N THR A 190 -3.53 -2.65 -16.50
CA THR A 190 -2.46 -1.87 -15.86
C THR A 190 -1.08 -2.31 -16.31
N ARG A 191 -0.91 -3.58 -16.68
CA ARG A 191 0.29 -4.11 -17.33
C ARG A 191 0.55 -3.48 -18.69
N GLU A 192 -0.50 -3.33 -19.51
CA GLU A 192 -0.41 -2.66 -20.80
C GLU A 192 -0.04 -1.18 -20.64
N LEU A 193 -0.66 -0.48 -19.68
CA LEU A 193 -0.47 0.96 -19.50
C LEU A 193 0.80 1.37 -18.75
N LEU A 194 1.22 0.58 -17.76
CA LEU A 194 2.27 0.95 -16.81
C LEU A 194 3.43 -0.06 -16.79
N GLY A 195 3.28 -1.22 -17.42
CA GLY A 195 4.30 -2.27 -17.47
C GLY A 195 4.31 -3.24 -16.28
N TYR A 196 3.42 -3.06 -15.30
CA TYR A 196 3.37 -3.84 -14.04
C TYR A 196 1.96 -4.32 -13.71
N ASP A 197 1.83 -5.31 -12.83
CA ASP A 197 0.57 -6.00 -12.56
C ASP A 197 0.03 -5.71 -11.14
N VAL A 198 0.93 -5.65 -10.15
CA VAL A 198 0.58 -5.38 -8.76
C VAL A 198 1.22 -4.07 -8.32
N PHE A 199 0.42 -3.19 -7.71
CA PHE A 199 0.85 -1.86 -7.29
C PHE A 199 0.66 -1.66 -5.80
N VAL A 200 1.67 -1.07 -5.14
CA VAL A 200 1.62 -0.70 -3.73
C VAL A 200 2.05 0.76 -3.56
N SER A 201 1.28 1.56 -2.81
CA SER A 201 1.58 2.98 -2.56
C SER A 201 2.89 3.16 -1.78
N GLU A 202 3.63 4.23 -2.08
CA GLU A 202 4.80 4.63 -1.30
C GLU A 202 4.48 4.94 0.18
N ASP A 203 3.23 5.31 0.47
CA ASP A 203 2.75 5.63 1.83
C ASP A 203 2.87 4.44 2.81
N LEU A 204 3.04 3.24 2.27
CA LEU A 204 3.14 1.99 3.03
C LEU A 204 4.59 1.62 3.36
N LEU A 205 5.57 2.40 2.90
CA LEU A 205 7.00 2.09 3.00
C LEU A 205 7.69 2.82 4.16
N ASP A 206 8.65 2.17 4.81
CA ASP A 206 9.49 2.77 5.86
C ASP A 206 10.62 3.66 5.31
N ARG A 207 10.77 3.73 3.98
CA ARG A 207 11.91 4.31 3.28
C ARG A 207 11.51 4.89 1.93
N PRO A 208 12.35 5.74 1.31
CA PRO A 208 12.10 6.25 -0.04
C PRO A 208 11.86 5.14 -1.06
N LEU A 209 11.00 5.42 -2.03
CA LEU A 209 10.54 4.46 -3.04
C LEU A 209 11.71 3.74 -3.76
N ASN A 210 12.71 4.51 -4.20
CA ASN A 210 13.88 3.97 -4.90
C ASN A 210 14.74 3.05 -4.00
N ASP A 211 14.82 3.33 -2.70
CA ASP A 211 15.58 2.50 -1.76
C ASP A 211 14.88 1.16 -1.53
N PHE A 212 13.55 1.17 -1.45
CA PHE A 212 12.75 -0.05 -1.36
C PHE A 212 12.86 -0.89 -2.64
N VAL A 213 12.78 -0.27 -3.81
CA VAL A 213 12.99 -0.95 -5.10
C VAL A 213 14.41 -1.54 -5.17
N GLY A 214 15.41 -0.79 -4.73
CA GLY A 214 16.80 -1.27 -4.64
C GLY A 214 16.95 -2.47 -3.72
N LEU A 215 16.30 -2.47 -2.55
CA LEU A 215 16.28 -3.59 -1.61
C LEU A 215 15.63 -4.83 -2.24
N THR A 216 14.43 -4.69 -2.78
CA THR A 216 13.67 -5.81 -3.36
C THR A 216 14.35 -6.41 -4.60
N ARG A 217 15.01 -5.59 -5.42
CA ARG A 217 15.86 -6.08 -6.53
C ARG A 217 17.05 -6.93 -6.06
N ARG A 218 17.65 -6.63 -4.89
CA ARG A 218 18.71 -7.46 -4.31
C ARG A 218 18.19 -8.81 -3.82
N TYR A 219 16.96 -8.86 -3.31
CA TYR A 219 16.29 -10.12 -2.97
C TYR A 219 15.96 -10.93 -4.23
N LEU A 220 15.40 -10.28 -5.26
CA LEU A 220 15.10 -10.91 -6.54
C LEU A 220 16.36 -11.52 -7.17
N ALA A 221 17.43 -10.73 -7.33
CA ALA A 221 18.69 -11.18 -7.91
C ALA A 221 19.42 -12.26 -7.09
N SER A 222 19.10 -12.41 -5.80
CA SER A 222 19.64 -13.50 -4.99
C SER A 222 18.83 -14.78 -5.07
N ALA A 223 17.52 -14.69 -5.36
CA ALA A 223 16.67 -15.86 -5.51
C ALA A 223 16.97 -16.62 -6.81
N ASP A 224 17.45 -15.92 -7.84
CA ASP A 224 17.89 -16.51 -9.11
C ASP A 224 19.24 -17.24 -9.02
N LYS A 225 19.99 -17.07 -7.91
CA LYS A 225 21.25 -17.79 -7.70
C LYS A 225 20.94 -19.14 -7.07
N PRO A 226 21.43 -20.27 -7.64
CA PRO A 226 21.37 -21.55 -6.95
C PRO A 226 22.08 -21.40 -5.59
N PRO A 227 21.60 -22.08 -4.53
CA PRO A 227 22.27 -22.03 -3.23
C PRO A 227 23.72 -22.45 -3.43
N ALA A 228 24.65 -21.60 -3.01
CA ALA A 228 26.07 -21.93 -3.01
C ALA A 228 26.25 -23.18 -2.13
N GLU A 229 26.72 -24.26 -2.75
CA GLU A 229 27.20 -25.47 -2.07
C GLU A 229 28.35 -25.15 -1.10
#